data_AF-A0A3D3JIH3-F1
#
_entry.id   AF-A0A3D3JIH3-F1
#
_cell.length_a   1.000
_cell.length_b   1.000
_cell.length_c   1.000
_cell.angle_alpha   90.00
_cell.angle_beta   90.00
_cell.angle_gamma   90.00
#
_symmetry.space_group_name_H-M   'P 1'
#
loop_
_entity.id
_entity.type
_entity.pdbx_description
1 polymer ?
#
loop_
_entity_poly.entity_id
_entity_poly.type
_entity_poly.pdbx_seq_one_letter_code
_entity_poly.pdbx_strand_id
1 'polypeptide(L)'
;MELSDGSTVHYSSETTMLINFWKLLEQNRSLTLVSFNGRNFHAPWLMLRSAVLGIRPSRNLMEGTKFNYPNHIDLLDKLTFYQPSQQGATRRFNFDFYTKAFGIVSPKQAGVDGSMVGVLFSEGRLEDIAAYCLRDVAATWQLYEVWERLLR
;
A
#
# COMPACT_ATOMS: atom_id res chain seq x y z
N MET A 1 -6.60 18.00 -11.30
CA MET A 1 -7.78 17.32 -11.88
C MET A 1 -8.57 16.73 -10.74
N GLU A 2 -9.88 16.57 -10.86
CA GLU A 2 -10.72 16.00 -9.80
C GLU A 2 -11.31 14.66 -10.27
N LEU A 3 -11.27 13.65 -9.39
CA LEU A 3 -11.97 12.39 -9.57
C LEU A 3 -13.47 12.59 -9.34
N SER A 4 -14.28 11.60 -9.75
CA SER A 4 -15.73 11.62 -9.57
C SER A 4 -16.19 11.71 -8.10
N ASP A 5 -15.31 11.37 -7.15
CA ASP A 5 -15.57 11.48 -5.71
C ASP A 5 -15.09 12.80 -5.08
N GLY A 6 -14.62 13.75 -5.90
CA GLY A 6 -14.09 15.05 -5.46
C GLY A 6 -12.62 15.04 -5.05
N SER A 7 -11.92 13.90 -5.15
CA SER A 7 -10.50 13.81 -4.81
C SER A 7 -9.62 14.46 -5.88
N THR A 8 -8.60 15.21 -5.47
CA THR A 8 -7.67 15.86 -6.41
C THR A 8 -6.54 14.93 -6.85
N VAL A 9 -6.33 14.83 -8.17
CA VAL A 9 -5.19 14.15 -8.79
C VAL A 9 -4.14 15.17 -9.24
N HIS A 10 -2.90 14.90 -8.84
CA HIS A 10 -1.71 15.64 -9.24
C HIS A 10 -0.77 14.73 -10.03
N TYR A 11 -0.39 15.16 -11.22
CA TYR A 11 0.58 14.45 -12.06
C TYR A 11 1.96 15.08 -11.89
N SER A 12 3.00 14.24 -11.83
CA SER A 12 4.38 14.68 -11.78
C SER A 12 5.32 13.60 -12.31
N SER A 13 6.59 13.94 -12.53
CA SER A 13 7.60 12.94 -12.82
C SER A 13 7.77 11.96 -11.64
N GLU A 14 8.21 10.74 -11.90
CA GLU A 14 8.55 9.76 -10.86
C GLU A 14 9.53 10.34 -9.83
N THR A 15 10.56 11.05 -10.31
CA THR A 15 11.55 11.75 -9.46
C THR A 15 10.89 12.74 -8.51
N THR A 16 10.00 13.60 -9.02
CA THR A 16 9.28 14.58 -8.22
C THR A 16 8.40 13.89 -7.17
N MET A 17 7.68 12.84 -7.56
CA MET A 17 6.81 12.07 -6.67
C MET A 17 7.61 11.44 -5.52
N LEU A 18 8.73 10.78 -5.81
CA LEU A 18 9.58 10.15 -4.79
C LEU A 18 10.22 11.18 -3.86
N ILE A 19 10.72 12.30 -4.39
CA ILE A 19 11.25 13.40 -3.56
C ILE A 19 10.18 13.88 -2.57
N ASN A 20 8.95 14.10 -3.05
CA ASN A 20 7.87 14.59 -2.20
C ASN A 20 7.44 13.54 -1.16
N PHE A 21 7.40 12.26 -1.53
CA PHE A 21 7.16 11.16 -0.59
C PHE A 21 8.18 11.14 0.55
N TRP A 22 9.47 11.23 0.24
CA TRP A 22 10.51 11.24 1.28
C TRP A 22 10.48 12.51 2.13
N LYS A 23 10.19 13.67 1.55
CA LYS A 23 9.98 14.92 2.30
C LYS A 23 8.84 14.81 3.30
N LEU A 24 7.72 14.20 2.90
CA LEU A 24 6.58 13.96 3.80
C LEU A 24 6.99 13.12 5.01
N LEU A 25 7.74 12.03 4.80
CA LEU A 25 8.21 11.17 5.88
C LEU A 25 9.27 11.84 6.76
N GLU A 26 10.12 12.69 6.18
CA GLU A 26 11.12 13.45 6.93
C GLU A 26 10.46 14.47 7.87
N GLN A 27 9.43 15.17 7.39
CA GLN A 27 8.67 16.16 8.15
C GLN A 27 7.83 15.51 9.25
N ASN A 28 7.47 14.24 9.09
CA ASN A 28 6.56 13.53 9.99
C ASN A 28 7.19 12.20 10.47
N ARG A 29 8.32 12.28 11.17
CA ARG A 29 9.13 11.10 11.56
C ARG A 29 8.39 10.07 12.41
N SER A 30 7.34 10.49 13.13
CA SER A 30 6.52 9.65 13.99
C SER A 30 5.39 8.92 13.24
N LEU A 31 5.19 9.15 11.94
CA LEU A 31 4.12 8.47 11.20
C LEU A 31 4.34 6.96 11.18
N THR A 32 3.29 6.23 11.52
CA THR A 32 3.22 4.79 11.29
C THR A 32 2.65 4.54 9.91
N LEU A 33 3.39 3.84 9.07
CA LEU A 33 2.90 3.39 7.78
C LEU A 33 1.96 2.20 7.97
N VAL A 34 0.81 2.21 7.31
CA VAL A 34 -0.11 1.07 7.27
C VAL A 34 -0.14 0.57 5.83
N SER A 35 0.03 -0.73 5.63
CA SER A 35 0.05 -1.33 4.29
C SER A 35 -0.47 -2.75 4.30
N PHE A 36 -0.88 -3.27 3.15
CA PHE A 36 -1.05 -4.70 2.94
C PHE A 36 0.11 -5.26 2.11
N ASN A 37 0.90 -6.17 2.67
CA ASN A 37 2.08 -6.77 2.02
C ASN A 37 3.15 -5.74 1.58
N GLY A 38 3.21 -4.60 2.26
CA GLY A 38 4.13 -3.51 1.93
C GLY A 38 5.60 -3.87 2.14
N ARG A 39 5.95 -4.68 3.15
CA ARG A 39 7.35 -5.04 3.40
C ARG A 39 7.92 -6.03 2.38
N ASN A 40 7.06 -6.80 1.71
CA ASN A 40 7.49 -7.67 0.61
C ASN A 40 7.40 -7.01 -0.77
N PHE A 41 6.91 -5.76 -0.86
CA PHE A 41 6.73 -5.08 -2.15
C PHE A 41 6.98 -3.57 -2.06
N HIS A 42 6.00 -2.78 -1.60
CA HIS A 42 6.03 -1.32 -1.66
C HIS A 42 7.27 -0.69 -1.01
N ALA A 43 7.60 -1.10 0.22
CA ALA A 43 8.71 -0.54 0.98
C ALA A 43 10.08 -0.77 0.31
N PRO A 44 10.49 -2.02 -0.01
CA PRO A 44 11.75 -2.24 -0.71
C PRO A 44 11.74 -1.62 -2.12
N TRP A 45 10.60 -1.65 -2.82
CA TRP A 45 10.49 -1.05 -4.15
C TRP A 45 10.75 0.46 -4.11
N LEU A 46 10.09 1.21 -3.22
CA LEU A 46 10.28 2.66 -3.07
C LEU A 46 11.73 3.00 -2.72
N MET A 47 12.34 2.27 -1.79
CA MET A 47 13.74 2.49 -1.39
C MET A 47 14.71 2.24 -2.55
N LEU A 48 14.58 1.10 -3.23
CA LEU A 48 15.48 0.73 -4.33
C LEU A 48 15.25 1.61 -5.57
N ARG A 49 14.00 1.92 -5.90
CA ARG A 49 13.68 2.81 -7.04
C ARG A 49 14.22 4.21 -6.82
N SER A 50 14.15 4.71 -5.60
CA SER A 50 14.78 5.99 -5.22
C SER A 50 16.30 5.94 -5.40
N ALA A 51 16.95 4.85 -4.97
CA ALA A 51 18.38 4.66 -5.15
C ALA A 51 18.80 4.65 -6.64
N VAL A 52 18.02 3.99 -7.51
CA VAL A 52 18.24 4.00 -8.97
C VAL A 52 18.21 5.43 -9.54
N LEU A 53 17.38 6.31 -9.00
CA LEU A 53 17.24 7.70 -9.42
C LEU A 53 18.18 8.67 -8.68
N GLY A 54 19.09 8.16 -7.84
CA GLY A 54 20.00 8.98 -7.04
C GLY A 54 19.31 9.76 -5.91
N ILE A 55 18.09 9.38 -5.54
CA ILE A 55 17.30 10.00 -4.46
C ILE A 55 17.57 9.23 -3.17
N ARG A 56 18.07 9.91 -2.13
CA ARG A 56 18.29 9.31 -0.81
C ARG A 56 16.95 9.17 -0.05
N PRO A 57 16.53 7.96 0.34
CA PRO A 57 15.41 7.79 1.25
C PRO A 57 15.65 8.52 2.58
N SER A 58 14.69 9.31 3.03
CA SER A 58 14.75 10.03 4.32
C SER A 58 14.58 9.10 5.52
N ARG A 59 14.01 7.91 5.29
CA ARG A 59 13.72 6.90 6.30
C ARG A 59 13.94 5.49 5.75
N ASN A 60 14.51 4.61 6.57
CA ASN A 60 14.59 3.19 6.25
C ASN A 60 13.21 2.53 6.48
N LEU A 61 12.45 2.29 5.42
CA LEU A 61 11.14 1.62 5.51
C LEU A 61 11.25 0.13 5.89
N MET A 62 12.44 -0.44 5.75
CA MET A 62 12.74 -1.83 6.10
C MET A 62 13.44 -1.96 7.45
N GLU A 63 13.47 -0.89 8.27
CA GLU A 63 14.02 -0.93 9.63
C GLU A 63 13.41 -2.06 10.46
N GLY A 64 14.22 -2.64 11.34
CA GLY A 64 13.84 -3.75 12.21
C GLY A 64 14.11 -5.13 11.61
N THR A 65 13.39 -6.13 12.11
CA THR A 65 13.46 -7.54 11.75
C THR A 65 12.15 -8.01 11.14
N LYS A 66 12.02 -9.29 10.77
CA LYS A 66 10.73 -9.86 10.32
C LYS A 66 9.63 -9.74 11.38
N PHE A 67 9.97 -9.91 12.65
CA PHE A 67 9.00 -10.03 13.75
C PHE A 67 8.77 -8.73 14.52
N ASN A 68 9.68 -7.77 14.36
CA ASN A 68 9.61 -6.50 15.07
C ASN A 68 10.21 -5.39 14.22
N TYR A 69 9.37 -4.45 13.81
CA TYR A 69 9.75 -3.26 13.06
C TYR A 69 8.96 -2.05 13.57
N PRO A 70 9.61 -0.90 13.83
CA PRO A 70 8.94 0.28 14.34
C PRO A 70 8.20 1.01 13.21
N ASN A 71 7.14 1.73 13.58
CA ASN A 71 6.48 2.73 12.72
C ASN A 71 5.99 2.18 11.36
N HIS A 72 5.70 0.88 11.27
CA HIS A 72 5.07 0.23 10.12
C HIS A 72 4.15 -0.89 10.64
N ILE A 73 2.95 -0.98 10.10
CA ILE A 73 1.99 -2.07 10.29
C ILE A 73 1.75 -2.68 8.91
N ASP A 74 2.34 -3.86 8.67
CA ASP A 74 1.99 -4.68 7.50
C ASP A 74 0.86 -5.64 7.87
N LEU A 75 -0.33 -5.38 7.32
CA LEU A 75 -1.54 -6.15 7.62
C LEU A 75 -1.40 -7.61 7.20
N LEU A 76 -0.62 -7.94 6.16
CA LEU A 76 -0.43 -9.33 5.79
C LEU A 76 0.41 -10.07 6.84
N ASP A 77 1.45 -9.42 7.38
CA ASP A 77 2.22 -9.99 8.48
C ASP A 77 1.35 -10.13 9.75
N LYS A 78 0.53 -9.11 10.06
CA LYS A 78 -0.40 -9.15 11.20
C LYS A 78 -1.43 -10.29 11.07
N LEU A 79 -2.10 -10.39 9.94
CA LEU A 79 -3.14 -11.39 9.68
C LEU A 79 -2.60 -12.82 9.51
N THR A 80 -1.29 -12.97 9.34
CA THR A 80 -0.60 -14.28 9.34
C THR A 80 0.21 -14.52 10.60
N PHE A 81 0.05 -13.68 11.64
CA PHE A 81 0.73 -13.78 12.93
C PHE A 81 2.26 -13.90 12.79
N TYR A 82 2.82 -13.21 11.79
CA TYR A 82 4.23 -13.27 11.39
C TYR A 82 4.76 -14.66 11.01
N GLN A 83 3.87 -15.66 10.89
CA GLN A 83 4.17 -17.06 10.63
C GLN A 83 3.42 -17.55 9.38
N PRO A 84 3.68 -16.94 8.21
CA PRO A 84 2.99 -17.32 6.99
C PRO A 84 3.32 -18.77 6.63
N SER A 85 2.27 -19.56 6.39
CA SER A 85 2.38 -20.94 5.93
C SER A 85 1.81 -21.08 4.51
N GLN A 86 2.22 -22.12 3.79
CA GLN A 86 1.60 -22.44 2.50
C GLN A 86 0.24 -23.14 2.69
N GLN A 87 0.02 -23.75 3.85
CA GLN A 87 -1.17 -24.51 4.22
C GLN A 87 -1.47 -24.28 5.70
N GLY A 88 -2.75 -24.37 6.10
CA GLY A 88 -3.18 -24.22 7.48
C GLY A 88 -3.68 -22.81 7.83
N ALA A 89 -3.86 -22.56 9.13
CA ALA A 89 -4.60 -21.39 9.63
C ALA A 89 -3.90 -20.03 9.37
N THR A 90 -2.58 -20.02 9.21
CA THR A 90 -1.79 -18.79 8.96
C THR A 90 -1.42 -18.63 7.49
N ARG A 91 -2.14 -19.30 6.58
CA ARG A 91 -1.90 -19.19 5.15
C ARG A 91 -2.04 -17.74 4.69
N ARG A 92 -1.14 -17.33 3.78
CA ARG A 92 -1.26 -16.03 3.11
C ARG A 92 -2.42 -16.06 2.11
N PHE A 93 -3.36 -15.15 2.29
CA PHE A 93 -4.38 -14.85 1.29
C PHE A 93 -4.12 -13.49 0.64
N ASN A 94 -4.70 -13.28 -0.54
CA ASN A 94 -4.58 -12.00 -1.23
C ASN A 94 -5.49 -10.95 -0.56
N PHE A 95 -5.31 -9.69 -0.96
CA PHE A 95 -6.05 -8.57 -0.38
C PHE A 95 -7.58 -8.67 -0.61
N ASP A 96 -7.99 -9.15 -1.78
CA ASP A 96 -9.40 -9.37 -2.14
C ASP A 96 -10.08 -10.40 -1.22
N PHE A 97 -9.38 -11.46 -0.83
CA PHE A 97 -9.90 -12.45 0.12
C PHE A 97 -10.17 -11.81 1.48
N TYR A 98 -9.19 -11.08 2.04
CA TYR A 98 -9.34 -10.49 3.38
C TYR A 98 -10.44 -9.42 3.41
N THR A 99 -10.49 -8.55 2.40
CA THR A 99 -11.54 -7.53 2.31
C THR A 99 -12.92 -8.19 2.28
N LYS A 100 -13.15 -9.18 1.41
CA LYS A 100 -14.41 -9.93 1.35
C LYS A 100 -14.74 -10.66 2.64
N ALA A 101 -13.76 -11.33 3.26
CA ALA A 101 -13.96 -12.08 4.51
C ALA A 101 -14.42 -11.19 5.67
N PHE A 102 -14.00 -9.93 5.70
CA PHE A 102 -14.39 -8.96 6.71
C PHE A 102 -15.55 -8.03 6.27
N GLY A 103 -16.21 -8.32 5.15
CA GLY A 103 -17.34 -7.53 4.65
C GLY A 103 -16.97 -6.15 4.12
N ILE A 104 -15.69 -5.91 3.81
CA ILE A 104 -15.19 -4.68 3.20
C ILE A 104 -15.41 -4.77 1.69
N VAL A 105 -15.92 -3.68 1.09
CA VAL A 105 -16.08 -3.57 -0.36
C VAL A 105 -14.72 -3.77 -1.03
N SER A 106 -14.60 -4.84 -1.83
CA SER A 106 -13.35 -5.14 -2.51
C SER A 106 -13.08 -4.07 -3.58
N PRO A 107 -11.85 -3.51 -3.64
CA PRO A 107 -11.46 -2.54 -4.67
C PRO A 107 -11.66 -3.04 -6.10
N LYS A 108 -11.63 -4.36 -6.30
CA LYS A 108 -11.82 -5.03 -7.59
C LYS A 108 -13.27 -5.02 -8.09
N GLN A 109 -14.25 -4.78 -7.23
CA GLN A 109 -15.66 -4.75 -7.64
C GLN A 109 -15.97 -3.62 -8.63
N ALA A 110 -15.14 -2.58 -8.67
CA ALA A 110 -15.23 -1.48 -9.63
C ALA A 110 -14.63 -1.81 -11.02
N GLY A 111 -14.25 -3.07 -11.28
CA GLY A 111 -13.86 -3.55 -12.61
C GLY A 111 -12.41 -3.24 -13.04
N VAL A 112 -11.64 -2.53 -12.20
CA VAL A 112 -10.20 -2.30 -12.40
C VAL A 112 -9.41 -3.06 -11.35
N ASP A 113 -8.41 -3.82 -11.78
CA ASP A 113 -7.43 -4.46 -10.90
C ASP A 113 -5.98 -4.26 -11.37
N GLY A 114 -5.02 -4.65 -10.52
CA GLY A 114 -3.60 -4.46 -10.76
C GLY A 114 -3.06 -5.02 -12.08
N SER A 115 -3.70 -6.04 -12.67
CA SER A 115 -3.29 -6.57 -13.99
C SER A 115 -3.58 -5.62 -15.15
N MET A 116 -4.53 -4.70 -14.96
CA MET A 116 -4.97 -3.75 -15.99
C MET A 116 -4.15 -2.47 -16.01
N VAL A 117 -3.36 -2.19 -14.95
CA VAL A 117 -2.64 -0.91 -14.78
C VAL A 117 -1.73 -0.61 -15.98
N GLY A 118 -1.03 -1.61 -16.52
CA GLY A 118 -0.16 -1.42 -17.68
C GLY A 118 -0.92 -1.00 -18.95
N VAL A 119 -2.07 -1.64 -19.21
CA VAL A 119 -2.93 -1.31 -20.35
C VAL A 119 -3.54 0.07 -20.19
N LEU A 120 -4.14 0.36 -19.03
CA LEU A 120 -4.74 1.67 -18.73
C LEU A 120 -3.72 2.80 -18.85
N PHE A 121 -2.49 2.58 -18.40
CA PHE A 121 -1.42 3.57 -18.53
C PHE A 121 -1.08 3.82 -20.00
N SER A 122 -0.96 2.77 -20.81
CA SER A 122 -0.69 2.89 -22.25
C SER A 122 -1.81 3.60 -23.02
N GLU A 123 -3.04 3.52 -22.52
CA GLU A 123 -4.23 4.19 -23.06
C GLU A 123 -4.39 5.64 -22.53
N GLY A 124 -3.50 6.12 -21.66
CA GLY A 124 -3.60 7.44 -21.03
C GLY A 124 -4.71 7.55 -19.97
N ARG A 125 -5.30 6.42 -19.55
CA ARG A 125 -6.40 6.34 -18.57
C ARG A 125 -5.89 6.44 -17.13
N LEU A 126 -5.18 7.52 -16.83
CA LEU A 126 -4.54 7.73 -15.53
C LEU A 126 -5.54 7.98 -14.40
N GLU A 127 -6.72 8.52 -14.71
CA GLU A 127 -7.80 8.74 -13.75
C GLU A 127 -8.32 7.42 -13.18
N ASP A 128 -8.50 6.41 -14.02
CA ASP A 128 -8.94 5.08 -13.60
C ASP A 128 -7.92 4.41 -12.68
N ILE A 129 -6.63 4.59 -12.98
CA ILE A 129 -5.52 4.12 -12.14
C ILE A 129 -5.53 4.85 -10.79
N ALA A 130 -5.67 6.18 -10.79
CA ALA A 130 -5.71 6.97 -9.57
C ALA A 130 -6.91 6.59 -8.68
N ALA A 131 -8.09 6.44 -9.27
CA ALA A 131 -9.30 5.99 -8.57
C ALA A 131 -9.14 4.57 -8.01
N TYR A 132 -8.51 3.66 -8.76
CA TYR A 132 -8.18 2.31 -8.28
C TYR A 132 -7.24 2.35 -7.08
N CYS A 133 -6.14 3.09 -7.14
CA CYS A 133 -5.21 3.25 -6.03
C CYS A 133 -5.88 3.86 -4.78
N LEU A 134 -6.77 4.83 -4.96
CA LEU A 134 -7.49 5.45 -3.85
C LEU A 134 -8.45 4.46 -3.16
N ARG A 135 -9.14 3.61 -3.93
CA ARG A 135 -9.95 2.52 -3.37
C ARG A 135 -9.10 1.52 -2.58
N ASP A 136 -7.92 1.17 -3.08
CA ASP A 136 -6.98 0.27 -2.37
C ASP A 136 -6.53 0.89 -1.04
N VAL A 137 -6.26 2.20 -0.99
CA VAL A 137 -5.94 2.93 0.25
C VAL A 137 -7.12 2.89 1.23
N ALA A 138 -8.34 3.20 0.78
CA ALA A 138 -9.53 3.19 1.61
C ALA A 138 -9.84 1.79 2.18
N ALA A 139 -9.74 0.74 1.36
CA ALA A 139 -9.93 -0.63 1.80
C ALA A 139 -8.82 -1.11 2.76
N THR A 140 -7.57 -0.64 2.55
CA THR A 140 -6.45 -0.96 3.45
C THR A 140 -6.69 -0.35 4.83
N TRP A 141 -7.20 0.89 4.88
CA TRP A 141 -7.57 1.55 6.13
C TRP A 141 -8.70 0.83 6.86
N GLN A 142 -9.78 0.46 6.17
CA GLN A 142 -10.88 -0.32 6.77
C GLN A 142 -10.39 -1.66 7.32
N LEU A 143 -9.50 -2.35 6.60
CA LEU A 143 -8.92 -3.61 7.07
C LEU A 143 -8.03 -3.39 8.31
N TYR A 144 -7.29 -2.28 8.36
CA TYR A 144 -6.54 -1.88 9.54
C TYR A 144 -7.46 -1.63 10.73
N GLU A 145 -8.57 -0.91 10.57
CA GLU A 145 -9.53 -0.66 11.65
C GLU A 145 -10.15 -1.96 12.20
N VAL A 146 -10.42 -2.93 11.33
CA VAL A 146 -10.87 -4.27 11.74
C VAL A 146 -9.81 -4.96 12.59
N TRP A 147 -8.56 -5.00 12.12
CA TRP A 147 -7.45 -5.63 12.86
C TRP A 147 -7.22 -4.93 14.21
N GLU A 148 -7.15 -3.60 14.22
CA GLU A 148 -6.92 -2.79 15.42
C GLU A 148 -8.02 -2.99 16.46
N ARG A 149 -9.28 -3.07 16.04
CA ARG A 149 -10.42 -3.17 16.96
C ARG A 149 -10.66 -4.58 17.50
N LEU A 150 -10.36 -5.61 16.71
CA LEU A 150 -10.78 -6.99 17.00
C LEU A 150 -9.63 -7.94 17.30
N LEU A 151 -8.39 -7.59 16.93
CA LEU A 151 -7.24 -8.50 16.96
C LEU A 151 -5.98 -7.92 17.63
N ARG A 152 -6.01 -6.67 18.09
CA ARG A 152 -4.94 -6.01 18.85
C ARG A 152 -5.33 -5.84 20.31
#